data_AF-A0A820N0K5-F1
#
_entry.id   AF-A0A820N0K5-F1
#
_cell.length_a   1.000
_cell.length_b   1.000
_cell.length_c   1.000
_cell.angle_alpha   90.00
_cell.angle_beta   90.00
_cell.angle_gamma   90.00
#
_symmetry.space_group_name_H-M   'P 1'
#
loop_
_entity.id
_entity.type
_entity.pdbx_description
1 polymer ?
#
loop_
_entity_poly.entity_id
_entity_poly.type
_entity_poly.pdbx_seq_one_letter_code
_entity_poly.pdbx_strand_id
1 'polypeptide(L)'
;LGVDELIEYGTFNRLCENFLNEQCNLREKVCDMIMENKNSIGVIQKTTHIRPKVLLIDEVDVFLSEKFYGGMYTSSVFLKDPTTKSLLDTIWNSKPICRLSDVKDTPAYNACANRFSNWTFLLDGAVKNMIAALKSYQSSTYSVENDRI
;
A
#
# COMPACT_ATOMS: atom_id res chain seq x y z
N LEU A 1 5.04 21.91 36.13
CA LEU A 1 4.07 20.94 35.57
C LEU A 1 4.73 20.38 34.31
N GLY A 2 5.29 19.17 34.34
CA GLY A 2 6.12 18.61 33.25
C GLY A 2 5.35 18.18 31.99
N VAL A 3 4.33 18.95 31.61
CA VAL A 3 3.48 18.67 30.44
C VAL A 3 4.13 19.20 29.16
N ASP A 4 4.95 20.24 29.26
CA ASP A 4 5.60 20.90 28.11
C ASP A 4 6.44 19.93 27.28
N GLU A 5 7.11 18.97 27.92
CA GLU A 5 7.91 17.92 27.27
C GLU A 5 7.06 16.87 26.53
N LEU A 6 5.74 16.86 26.79
CA LEU A 6 4.80 15.89 26.24
C LEU A 6 3.96 16.47 25.09
N ILE A 7 4.12 17.76 24.78
CA ILE A 7 3.37 18.42 23.72
C ILE A 7 4.04 18.13 22.38
N GLU A 8 3.31 17.46 21.50
CA GLU A 8 3.75 17.20 20.13
C GLU A 8 3.03 18.12 19.15
N TYR A 9 3.80 18.96 18.46
CA TYR A 9 3.30 19.77 17.35
C TYR A 9 3.55 19.08 16.01
N GLY A 10 2.56 19.13 15.13
CA GLY A 10 2.68 18.58 13.79
C GLY A 10 1.41 18.77 12.98
N THR A 11 1.51 18.52 11.68
CA THR A 11 0.33 18.37 10.83
C THR A 11 -0.45 17.13 11.27
N PHE A 12 -1.77 17.13 11.02
CA PHE A 12 -2.61 15.98 11.34
C PHE A 12 -2.04 14.65 10.79
N ASN A 13 -1.57 14.65 9.53
CA ASN A 13 -0.96 13.46 8.92
C ASN A 13 0.30 12.98 9.66
N ARG A 14 1.18 13.90 10.09
CA ARG A 14 2.38 13.53 10.86
C ARG A 14 2.00 12.99 12.24
N LEU A 15 1.00 13.58 12.90
CA LEU A 15 0.52 13.09 14.19
C LEU A 15 -0.13 11.70 14.05
N CYS A 16 -0.92 11.46 13.01
CA CYS A 16 -1.46 10.13 12.70
C CYS A 16 -0.35 9.12 12.42
N GLU A 17 0.67 9.49 11.64
CA GLU A 17 1.79 8.61 11.34
C GLU A 17 2.60 8.25 12.59
N ASN A 18 2.91 9.22 13.44
CA ASN A 18 3.58 8.99 14.71
C ASN A 18 2.74 8.10 15.64
N PHE A 19 1.43 8.37 15.69
CA PHE A 19 0.50 7.60 16.51
C PHE A 19 0.40 6.14 16.05
N LEU A 20 0.25 5.90 14.73
CA LEU A 20 0.17 4.55 14.16
C LEU A 20 1.46 3.75 14.36
N ASN A 21 2.62 4.42 14.31
CA ASN A 21 3.91 3.77 14.43
C ASN A 21 4.50 3.76 15.85
N GLU A 22 3.77 4.26 16.86
CA GLU A 22 4.26 4.41 18.24
C GLU A 22 4.79 3.09 18.83
N GLN A 23 4.15 1.98 18.50
CA GLN A 23 4.49 0.66 19.05
C GLN A 23 5.30 -0.20 18.07
N CYS A 24 5.14 0.04 16.76
CA CYS A 24 5.87 -0.66 15.72
C CYS A 24 5.74 0.08 14.39
N ASN A 25 6.76 0.00 13.54
CA ASN A 25 6.63 0.48 12.17
C ASN A 25 5.68 -0.45 11.38
N LEU A 26 4.45 0.02 11.15
CA LEU A 26 3.38 -0.78 10.56
C LEU A 26 3.73 -1.22 9.13
N ARG A 27 4.31 -0.33 8.32
CA ARG A 27 4.62 -0.63 6.92
C ARG A 27 5.72 -1.67 6.80
N GLU A 28 6.77 -1.54 7.61
CA GLU A 28 7.85 -2.53 7.65
C GLU A 28 7.29 -3.89 8.08
N LYS A 29 6.50 -3.95 9.15
CA LYS A 29 5.94 -5.23 9.63
C LYS A 29 5.00 -5.90 8.64
N VAL A 30 4.15 -5.14 7.95
CA VAL A 30 3.30 -5.70 6.90
C VAL A 30 4.14 -6.17 5.71
N CYS A 31 5.17 -5.40 5.32
CA CYS A 31 6.10 -5.80 4.26
C CYS A 31 6.81 -7.10 4.60
N ASP A 32 7.42 -7.18 5.79
CA ASP A 32 8.11 -8.37 6.30
C ASP A 32 7.17 -9.57 6.32
N MET A 33 5.95 -9.40 6.83
CA MET A 33 4.94 -10.46 6.88
C MET A 33 4.62 -11.02 5.49
N ILE A 34 4.48 -10.16 4.49
CA ILE A 34 4.21 -10.59 3.11
C ILE A 34 5.46 -11.21 2.47
N MET A 35 6.63 -10.59 2.64
CA MET A 35 7.91 -11.05 2.06
C MET A 35 8.40 -12.38 2.64
N GLU A 36 8.09 -12.64 3.90
CA GLU A 36 8.34 -13.91 4.57
C GLU A 36 7.20 -14.91 4.36
N ASN A 37 6.16 -14.54 3.61
CA ASN A 37 4.97 -15.34 3.33
C ASN A 37 4.33 -15.88 4.62
N LYS A 38 4.23 -15.06 5.66
CA LYS A 38 3.57 -15.37 6.94
C LYS A 38 2.18 -14.75 6.96
N ASN A 39 1.24 -15.31 7.71
CA ASN A 39 -0.11 -14.76 7.92
C ASN A 39 -0.36 -14.26 9.35
N SER A 40 0.69 -14.27 10.17
CA SER A 40 0.66 -13.83 11.55
C SER A 40 1.93 -13.06 11.86
N ILE A 41 1.78 -12.03 12.67
CA ILE A 41 2.90 -11.31 13.27
C ILE A 41 3.12 -11.96 14.64
N GLY A 42 4.38 -12.26 14.98
CA GLY A 42 4.71 -12.73 16.32
C GLY A 42 4.19 -11.75 17.38
N VAL A 43 3.88 -12.24 18.58
CA VAL A 43 3.36 -11.40 19.66
C VAL A 43 4.32 -10.23 19.89
N ILE A 44 3.88 -9.02 19.55
CA ILE A 44 4.61 -7.81 19.90
C ILE A 44 4.53 -7.71 21.42
N GLN A 45 5.66 -7.91 22.10
CA GLN A 45 5.74 -7.69 23.54
C GLN A 45 5.41 -6.22 23.79
N LYS A 46 4.20 -5.95 24.26
CA LYS A 46 3.77 -4.61 24.66
C LYS A 46 4.57 -4.21 25.89
N THR A 47 5.64 -3.45 25.70
CA THR A 47 6.38 -2.84 26.79
C THR A 47 6.08 -1.35 26.82
N THR A 48 4.83 -0.94 27.05
CA THR A 48 4.53 0.40 27.57
C THR A 48 3.08 0.51 28.05
N HIS A 49 2.88 1.22 29.16
CA HIS A 49 1.57 1.78 29.52
C HIS A 49 1.12 2.73 28.41
N ILE A 50 -0.02 2.43 27.77
CA ILE A 50 -0.66 3.38 26.86
C ILE A 50 -1.17 4.55 27.71
N ARG A 51 -0.57 5.72 27.53
CA ARG A 51 -1.00 6.95 28.20
C ARG A 51 -2.20 7.54 27.45
N PRO A 52 -3.20 8.10 28.16
CA PRO A 52 -4.22 8.93 27.53
C PRO A 52 -3.59 10.09 26.76
N LYS A 53 -4.15 10.42 25.58
CA LYS A 53 -3.70 11.52 24.73
C LYS A 53 -4.89 12.43 24.41
N VAL A 54 -4.62 13.73 24.27
CA VAL A 54 -5.59 14.74 23.85
C VAL A 54 -5.09 15.35 22.54
N LEU A 55 -5.96 15.43 21.54
CA LEU A 55 -5.68 16.13 20.29
C LEU A 55 -6.29 17.52 20.35
N LEU A 56 -5.45 18.55 20.21
CA LEU A 56 -5.89 19.94 20.08
C LEU A 56 -5.73 20.37 18.63
N ILE A 57 -6.78 20.98 18.08
CA ILE A 57 -6.83 21.46 16.71
C ILE A 57 -7.16 22.94 16.78
N ASP A 58 -6.27 23.77 16.24
CA ASP A 58 -6.43 25.23 16.23
C ASP A 58 -7.46 25.65 15.18
N GLU A 59 -7.19 25.33 13.91
CA GLU A 59 -8.05 25.69 12.76
C GLU A 59 -9.05 24.57 12.45
N VAL A 60 -10.17 24.56 13.18
CA VAL A 60 -11.21 23.53 13.07
C VAL A 60 -11.92 23.55 11.71
N ASP A 61 -12.11 24.72 11.10
CA ASP A 61 -12.73 24.86 9.78
C ASP A 61 -11.85 24.28 8.66
N VAL A 62 -10.53 24.47 8.72
CA VAL A 62 -9.56 23.83 7.82
C VAL A 62 -9.57 22.31 8.01
N PHE A 63 -9.59 21.85 9.25
CA PHE A 63 -9.65 20.42 9.57
C PHE A 63 -10.95 19.75 9.08
N LEU A 64 -12.09 20.43 9.21
CA LEU A 64 -13.39 19.93 8.77
C LEU A 64 -13.67 20.15 7.27
N SER A 65 -12.72 20.72 6.52
CA SER A 65 -12.86 20.88 5.07
C SER A 65 -12.94 19.53 4.35
N GLU A 66 -13.56 19.49 3.17
CA GLU A 66 -13.67 18.27 2.34
C GLU A 66 -12.31 17.61 2.07
N LYS A 67 -11.25 18.41 2.01
CA LYS A 67 -9.87 17.94 1.77
C LYS A 67 -9.32 17.10 2.93
N PHE A 68 -9.74 17.37 4.16
CA PHE A 68 -9.24 16.72 5.36
C PHE A 68 -10.25 15.77 5.98
N TYR A 69 -11.49 16.20 6.20
CA TYR A 69 -12.51 15.40 6.85
C TYR A 69 -13.03 14.25 5.96
N GLY A 70 -12.97 14.42 4.63
CA GLY A 70 -13.28 13.37 3.66
C GLY A 70 -12.08 12.48 3.29
N GLY A 71 -10.87 12.86 3.70
CA GLY A 71 -9.64 12.16 3.34
C GLY A 71 -9.29 11.05 4.32
N MET A 72 -9.15 9.81 3.86
CA MET A 72 -8.61 8.73 4.69
C MET A 72 -7.08 8.75 4.67
N TYR A 73 -6.45 8.74 5.84
CA TYR A 73 -5.03 8.44 5.93
C TYR A 73 -4.76 7.02 5.44
N THR A 74 -4.15 6.90 4.26
CA THR A 74 -3.91 5.61 3.61
C THR A 74 -2.45 5.20 3.79
N SER A 75 -2.19 4.28 4.72
CA SER A 75 -0.86 3.70 4.87
C SER A 75 -0.63 2.63 3.80
N SER A 76 0.20 2.94 2.80
CA SER A 76 0.57 2.02 1.71
C SER A 76 2.04 1.63 1.77
N VAL A 77 2.35 0.40 1.36
CA VAL A 77 3.74 -0.10 1.23
C VAL A 77 3.97 -0.68 -0.17
N PHE A 78 5.20 -0.53 -0.68
CA PHE A 78 5.61 -1.11 -1.96
C PHE A 78 6.35 -2.43 -1.75
N LEU A 79 5.79 -3.50 -2.32
CA LEU A 79 6.46 -4.80 -2.35
C LEU A 79 7.38 -4.87 -3.58
N LYS A 80 8.66 -5.11 -3.35
CA LYS A 80 9.66 -5.30 -4.42
C LYS A 80 10.12 -6.75 -4.42
N ASP A 81 9.66 -7.52 -5.41
CA ASP A 81 10.09 -8.90 -5.63
C ASP A 81 10.22 -9.18 -7.14
N PRO A 82 11.27 -9.90 -7.59
CA PRO A 82 11.46 -10.21 -9.01
C PRO A 82 10.28 -10.99 -9.64
N THR A 83 9.61 -11.84 -8.88
CA THR A 83 8.45 -12.61 -9.37
C THR A 83 7.25 -11.71 -9.65
N THR A 84 7.03 -10.69 -8.81
CA THR A 84 6.00 -9.66 -9.03
C THR A 84 6.30 -8.87 -10.30
N LYS A 85 7.55 -8.47 -10.52
CA LYS A 85 7.96 -7.77 -11.75
C LYS A 85 7.73 -8.64 -12.98
N SER A 86 8.19 -9.89 -12.95
CA SER A 86 8.01 -10.84 -14.05
C SER A 86 6.54 -11.06 -14.40
N LEU A 87 5.67 -11.14 -13.38
CA LEU A 87 4.22 -11.20 -13.58
C LEU A 87 3.67 -9.95 -14.27
N LEU A 88 4.05 -8.75 -13.81
CA LEU A 88 3.63 -7.49 -14.42
C LEU A 88 4.08 -7.40 -15.90
N ASP A 89 5.33 -7.74 -16.18
CA ASP A 89 5.89 -7.74 -17.54
C ASP A 89 5.14 -8.74 -18.44
N THR A 90 4.83 -9.93 -17.91
CA THR A 90 4.06 -10.95 -18.64
C THR A 90 2.66 -10.47 -18.98
N ILE A 91 1.94 -9.87 -18.02
CA ILE A 91 0.58 -9.34 -18.25
C ILE A 91 0.61 -8.19 -19.26
N TRP A 92 1.61 -7.31 -19.18
CA TRP A 92 1.76 -6.18 -20.10
C TRP A 92 2.09 -6.61 -21.53
N ASN A 93 2.96 -7.61 -21.71
CA ASN A 93 3.41 -8.04 -23.04
C ASN A 93 2.43 -9.00 -23.72
N SER A 94 1.62 -9.73 -22.96
CA SER A 94 0.69 -10.73 -23.50
C SER A 94 -0.67 -10.13 -23.88
N LYS A 95 -0.75 -8.80 -24.07
CA LYS A 95 -1.98 -8.14 -24.54
C LYS A 95 -2.43 -8.74 -25.88
N PRO A 96 -3.73 -9.07 -26.06
CA PRO A 96 -4.84 -8.78 -25.16
C PRO A 96 -5.11 -9.91 -24.13
N ILE A 97 -4.77 -9.70 -22.86
CA ILE A 97 -5.27 -10.52 -21.74
C ILE A 97 -6.59 -9.93 -21.25
N CYS A 98 -7.62 -10.77 -21.16
CA CYS A 98 -8.96 -10.33 -20.79
C CYS A 98 -9.48 -10.95 -19.50
N ARG A 99 -8.92 -12.08 -19.04
CA ARG A 99 -9.40 -12.83 -17.88
C ARG A 99 -8.26 -13.21 -16.94
N LEU A 100 -8.60 -13.36 -15.66
CA LEU A 100 -7.67 -13.82 -14.64
C LEU A 100 -7.20 -15.27 -14.88
N SER A 101 -8.07 -16.13 -15.45
CA SER A 101 -7.72 -17.51 -15.82
C SER A 101 -6.49 -17.55 -16.72
N ASP A 102 -6.48 -16.69 -17.74
CA ASP A 102 -5.42 -16.66 -18.76
C ASP A 102 -4.07 -16.29 -18.12
N VAL A 103 -4.10 -15.42 -17.10
CA VAL A 103 -2.91 -15.06 -16.32
C VAL A 103 -2.47 -16.19 -15.39
N LYS A 104 -3.42 -16.88 -14.74
CA LYS A 104 -3.12 -17.99 -13.83
C LYS A 104 -2.41 -19.16 -14.51
N ASP A 105 -2.69 -19.37 -15.79
CA ASP A 105 -2.04 -20.42 -16.59
C ASP A 105 -0.59 -20.07 -16.95
N THR A 106 -0.14 -18.82 -16.72
CA THR A 106 1.23 -18.41 -17.03
C THR A 106 2.25 -18.92 -16.00
N PRO A 107 3.49 -19.27 -16.44
CA PRO A 107 4.57 -19.58 -15.51
C PRO A 107 4.89 -18.44 -14.54
N ALA A 108 4.75 -17.19 -14.98
CA ALA A 108 5.04 -16.01 -14.16
C ALA A 108 4.05 -15.88 -12.98
N TYR A 109 2.76 -16.13 -13.21
CA TYR A 109 1.79 -16.15 -12.13
C TYR A 109 2.09 -17.28 -11.14
N ASN A 110 2.35 -18.49 -11.62
CA ASN A 110 2.65 -19.63 -10.76
C ASN A 110 3.91 -19.40 -9.90
N ALA A 111 4.96 -18.78 -10.46
CA ALA A 111 6.14 -18.40 -9.69
C ALA A 111 5.83 -17.40 -8.57
N CYS A 112 5.06 -16.35 -8.88
CA CYS A 112 4.65 -15.33 -7.91
C CYS A 112 3.70 -15.90 -6.84
N ALA A 113 2.72 -16.71 -7.24
CA ALA A 113 1.79 -17.38 -6.34
C ALA A 113 2.48 -18.37 -5.41
N ASN A 114 3.51 -19.08 -5.89
CA ASN A 114 4.33 -19.94 -5.04
C ASN A 114 5.18 -19.13 -4.04
N ARG A 115 5.74 -17.98 -4.47
CA ARG A 115 6.49 -17.08 -3.59
C ARG A 115 5.64 -16.51 -2.46
N PHE A 116 4.38 -16.18 -2.76
CA PHE A 116 3.42 -15.54 -1.85
C PHE A 116 2.16 -16.39 -1.64
N SER A 117 2.33 -17.69 -1.36
CA SER A 117 1.22 -18.65 -1.33
C SER A 117 0.12 -18.31 -0.31
N ASN A 118 0.48 -17.73 0.83
CA ASN A 118 -0.47 -17.28 1.85
C ASN A 118 -1.20 -15.97 1.46
N TRP A 119 -0.74 -15.31 0.41
CA TRP A 119 -1.20 -14.00 -0.04
C TRP A 119 -1.74 -14.00 -1.48
N THR A 120 -2.04 -15.18 -2.03
CA THR A 120 -2.55 -15.35 -3.40
C THR A 120 -3.81 -14.54 -3.69
N PHE A 121 -4.66 -14.30 -2.69
CA PHE A 121 -5.85 -13.44 -2.84
C PHE A 121 -5.49 -11.98 -3.17
N LEU A 122 -4.36 -11.47 -2.66
CA LEU A 122 -3.87 -10.13 -3.00
C LEU A 122 -3.39 -10.08 -4.44
N LEU A 123 -2.69 -11.13 -4.89
CA LEU A 123 -2.26 -11.26 -6.29
C LEU A 123 -3.47 -11.29 -7.23
N ASP A 124 -4.49 -12.11 -6.92
CA ASP A 124 -5.73 -12.18 -7.70
C ASP A 124 -6.44 -10.82 -7.80
N GLY A 125 -6.53 -10.10 -6.68
CA GLY A 125 -7.11 -8.76 -6.65
C GLY A 125 -6.32 -7.76 -7.51
N ALA A 126 -4.99 -7.74 -7.37
CA ALA A 126 -4.11 -6.86 -8.12
C ALA A 126 -4.15 -7.13 -9.63
N VAL A 127 -4.13 -8.42 -10.02
CA VAL A 127 -4.23 -8.82 -11.44
C VAL A 127 -5.57 -8.42 -12.03
N LYS A 128 -6.70 -8.61 -11.31
CA LYS A 128 -8.01 -8.14 -11.78
C LYS A 128 -8.02 -6.64 -12.02
N ASN A 129 -7.46 -5.85 -11.10
CA ASN A 129 -7.36 -4.40 -11.25
C ASN A 129 -6.49 -4.03 -12.47
N MET A 130 -5.37 -4.72 -12.68
CA MET A 130 -4.51 -4.51 -13.84
C MET A 130 -5.22 -4.84 -15.17
N ILE A 131 -5.93 -5.96 -15.24
CA ILE A 131 -6.73 -6.33 -16.43
C ILE A 131 -7.81 -5.27 -16.72
N ALA A 132 -8.51 -4.79 -15.67
CA ALA A 132 -9.50 -3.73 -15.82
C ALA A 132 -8.86 -2.43 -16.37
N ALA A 133 -7.72 -2.04 -15.81
CA ALA A 133 -6.96 -0.88 -16.28
C ALA A 133 -6.46 -1.03 -17.72
N LEU A 134 -6.02 -2.22 -18.13
CA LEU A 134 -5.59 -2.51 -19.50
C LEU A 134 -6.73 -2.45 -20.52
N LYS A 135 -7.97 -2.78 -20.11
CA LYS A 135 -9.15 -2.68 -20.99
C LYS A 135 -9.56 -1.24 -21.25
N SER A 136 -9.43 -0.36 -20.26
CA SER A 136 -9.67 1.07 -20.42
C SER A 136 -8.44 1.83 -20.94
N TYR A 137 -7.29 1.16 -21.07
CA TYR A 137 -6.07 1.77 -21.58
C TYR A 137 -6.22 2.07 -23.06
N GLN A 138 -6.45 3.35 -23.37
CA GLN A 138 -6.21 3.90 -24.68
C GLN A 138 -4.72 4.21 -24.77
N SER A 139 -3.99 3.64 -25.74
CA SER A 139 -2.63 4.10 -26.03
C SER A 139 -2.72 5.61 -26.25
N SER A 140 -1.91 6.37 -25.52
CA SER A 140 -1.99 7.82 -25.46
C SER A 140 -2.22 8.47 -26.83
N THR A 141 -3.06 9.50 -26.85
CA THR A 141 -3.25 10.47 -27.96
C THR A 141 -1.98 11.25 -28.31
N TYR A 142 -0.85 10.92 -27.69
CA TYR A 142 0.44 11.55 -27.88
C TYR A 142 1.45 10.50 -28.34
N SER A 143 2.00 10.74 -29.53
CA SER A 143 3.14 10.02 -30.09
C SER A 143 4.40 10.77 -29.71
N VAL A 144 5.33 10.09 -29.03
CA VAL A 144 6.63 10.70 -28.76
C VAL A 144 7.45 10.70 -30.04
N GLU A 145 7.64 11.89 -30.63
CA GLU A 145 8.58 12.12 -31.72
C GLU A 145 9.74 12.99 -31.20
N ASN A 146 10.98 12.54 -31.41
CA ASN A 146 12.19 13.29 -31.03
C ASN A 146 12.21 13.74 -29.55
N ASP A 147 11.99 12.81 -28.62
CA ASP A 147 11.99 13.06 -27.17
C ASP A 147 10.99 14.12 -26.69
N ARG A 148 9.91 14.36 -27.44
CA ARG A 148 8.80 15.24 -27.04
C ARG A 148 7.47 14.52 -27.20
N ILE A 149 6.61 14.70 -26.21
CA ILE A 149 5.22 14.20 -26.16
C ILE A 149 4.33 15.12 -27.01
#